data_AF-A0A2R6LC03-F1
#
_entry.id   AF-A0A2R6LC03-F1
#
_cell.length_a   1.000
_cell.length_b   1.000
_cell.length_c   1.000
_cell.angle_alpha   90.00
_cell.angle_beta   90.00
_cell.angle_gamma   90.00
#
_symmetry.space_group_name_H-M   'P 1'
#
loop_
_entity.id
_entity.type
_entity.pdbx_description
1 polymer ?
#
loop_
_entity_poly.entity_id
_entity_poly.type
_entity_poly.pdbx_seq_one_letter_code
_entity_poly.pdbx_strand_id
1 'polypeptide(L)'
;ALAQRFRLNSLITGIVAVIAVSLVVYFRYGQLRVAAPMVVTALSEVVVLLGFSAAVGYPLDLSVIAGFIAVIGTGVDDLIIIADEVMSEGDVNSRRVFDSRFRKAFWVIGAAAATTIIAMSPLAVLSLGDLQGFAIVTILGVVVGVTITRPAYGDILRRLTTGE
;
A
#
# COMPACT_ATOMS: atom_id res chain seq x y z
N ALA A 1 -33.34 2.88 9.40
CA ALA A 1 -32.52 3.00 10.63
C ALA A 1 -31.25 2.14 10.60
N LEU A 2 -31.33 0.83 10.33
CA LEU A 2 -30.16 -0.06 10.32
C LEU A 2 -29.10 0.33 9.27
N ALA A 3 -29.51 0.67 8.05
CA ALA A 3 -28.59 1.11 6.99
C ALA A 3 -27.84 2.42 7.31
N GLN A 4 -28.48 3.38 7.98
CA GLN A 4 -27.82 4.62 8.42
C GLN A 4 -26.79 4.37 9.53
N ARG A 5 -27.12 3.49 10.49
CA ARG A 5 -26.18 3.06 11.53
C ARG A 5 -25.00 2.30 10.94
N PHE A 6 -25.25 1.45 9.95
CA PHE A 6 -24.19 0.74 9.24
C PHE A 6 -23.22 1.71 8.56
N ARG A 7 -23.73 2.69 7.78
CA ARG A 7 -22.88 3.72 7.15
C ARG A 7 -22.04 4.48 8.17
N LEU A 8 -22.65 4.92 9.27
CA LEU A 8 -21.94 5.65 10.32
C LEU A 8 -20.87 4.76 10.99
N ASN A 9 -21.22 3.52 11.34
CA ASN A 9 -20.29 2.59 11.97
C ASN A 9 -19.12 2.24 11.04
N SER A 10 -19.37 1.97 9.76
CA SER A 10 -18.31 1.72 8.77
C SER A 10 -17.36 2.91 8.63
N LEU A 11 -17.89 4.13 8.64
CA LEU A 11 -17.06 5.34 8.61
C LEU A 11 -16.19 5.46 9.87
N ILE A 12 -16.79 5.28 11.06
CA ILE A 12 -16.07 5.33 12.33
C ILE A 12 -15.00 4.23 12.39
N THR A 13 -15.34 3.00 12.00
CA THR A 13 -14.39 1.88 11.95
C THR A 13 -13.24 2.17 10.99
N GLY A 14 -13.52 2.74 9.81
CA GLY A 14 -12.48 3.16 8.86
C GLY A 14 -11.54 4.19 9.46
N ILE A 15 -12.07 5.23 10.12
CA ILE A 15 -11.26 6.26 10.79
C ILE A 15 -10.40 5.64 11.91
N VAL A 16 -10.99 4.79 12.74
CA VAL A 16 -10.26 4.12 13.84
C VAL A 16 -9.16 3.22 13.30
N ALA A 17 -9.41 2.47 12.22
CA ALA A 17 -8.41 1.62 11.57
C ALA A 17 -7.23 2.44 11.04
N VAL A 18 -7.50 3.57 10.37
CA VAL A 18 -6.46 4.48 9.87
C VAL A 18 -5.63 5.05 11.01
N ILE A 19 -6.27 5.50 12.10
CA ILE A 19 -5.58 6.01 13.29
C ILE A 19 -4.72 4.91 13.92
N ALA A 20 -5.24 3.69 14.06
CA ALA A 20 -4.53 2.57 14.64
C ALA A 20 -3.27 2.22 13.84
N VAL A 21 -3.39 2.09 12.51
CA VAL A 21 -2.24 1.85 11.61
C VAL A 21 -1.23 2.99 11.71
N SER A 22 -1.71 4.24 11.68
CA SER A 22 -0.85 5.44 11.80
C SER A 22 -0.07 5.46 13.11
N LEU A 23 -0.70 5.10 14.24
CA LEU A 23 -0.06 5.06 15.55
C LEU A 23 0.99 3.95 15.62
N VAL A 24 0.68 2.75 15.13
CA VAL A 24 1.64 1.63 15.10
C VAL A 24 2.88 2.01 14.29
N VAL A 25 2.69 2.60 13.10
CA VAL A 25 3.78 3.11 12.27
C VAL A 25 4.57 4.19 13.02
N TYR A 26 3.89 5.18 13.60
CA TYR A 26 4.55 6.26 14.35
C TYR A 26 5.43 5.72 15.49
N PHE A 27 4.89 4.82 16.32
CA PHE A 27 5.64 4.21 17.42
C PHE A 27 6.81 3.34 16.94
N ARG A 28 6.68 2.68 15.78
CA ARG A 28 7.72 1.81 15.22
C ARG A 28 8.90 2.57 14.62
N TYR A 29 8.68 3.75 14.05
CA TYR A 29 9.68 4.51 13.30
C TYR A 29 10.24 5.74 14.03
N GLY A 30 9.52 6.29 15.02
CA GLY A 30 10.01 7.40 15.85
C GLY A 30 10.24 8.73 15.12
N GLN A 31 10.00 8.81 13.81
CA GLN A 31 10.18 10.01 12.99
C GLN A 31 8.91 10.37 12.22
N LEU A 32 8.26 11.45 12.64
CA LEU A 32 6.99 11.92 12.04
C LEU A 32 7.11 12.23 10.54
N ARG A 33 8.31 12.60 10.08
CA ARG A 33 8.61 12.91 8.67
C ARG A 33 8.50 11.70 7.73
N VAL A 34 8.59 10.49 8.26
CA VAL A 34 8.45 9.24 7.50
C VAL A 34 7.02 8.69 7.64
N ALA A 35 6.48 8.72 8.86
CA ALA A 35 5.17 8.18 9.17
C ALA A 35 4.02 8.93 8.45
N ALA A 36 4.07 10.25 8.36
CA ALA A 36 2.99 11.03 7.76
C ALA A 36 2.82 10.76 6.23
N PRO A 37 3.89 10.80 5.39
CA PRO A 37 3.78 10.42 3.99
C PRO A 37 3.33 8.97 3.77
N MET A 38 3.71 8.06 4.68
CA MET A 38 3.30 6.66 4.61
C MET A 38 1.78 6.52 4.73
N VAL A 39 1.18 7.17 5.73
CA VAL A 39 -0.28 7.16 5.94
C VAL A 39 -1.02 7.76 4.74
N VAL A 40 -0.55 8.90 4.24
CA VAL A 40 -1.17 9.56 3.07
C VAL A 40 -1.09 8.65 1.83
N THR A 41 0.03 7.97 1.63
CA THR A 41 0.22 7.06 0.50
C THR A 41 -0.70 5.84 0.61
N ALA A 42 -0.77 5.22 1.79
CA ALA A 42 -1.66 4.08 2.05
C ALA A 42 -3.14 4.44 1.87
N LEU A 43 -3.56 5.62 2.35
CA LEU A 43 -4.92 6.13 2.14
C LEU A 43 -5.21 6.37 0.65
N SER A 44 -4.25 6.96 -0.06
CA SER A 44 -4.39 7.21 -1.50
C SER A 44 -4.51 5.91 -2.29
N GLU A 45 -3.78 4.87 -1.89
CA GLU A 45 -3.90 3.53 -2.48
C GLU A 45 -5.32 2.96 -2.31
N VAL A 46 -5.89 3.03 -1.11
CA VAL A 46 -7.29 2.61 -0.86
C VAL A 46 -8.26 3.37 -1.77
N VAL A 47 -8.10 4.69 -1.91
CA VAL A 47 -8.95 5.52 -2.76
C VAL A 47 -8.82 5.12 -4.24
N VAL A 48 -7.60 4.86 -4.71
CA VAL A 48 -7.37 4.43 -6.11
C VAL A 48 -8.03 3.08 -6.38
N LEU A 49 -7.91 2.11 -5.46
CA LEU A 49 -8.52 0.79 -5.61
C LEU A 49 -10.05 0.86 -5.60
N LEU A 50 -10.63 1.62 -4.67
CA LEU A 50 -12.07 1.84 -4.61
C LEU A 50 -12.58 2.61 -5.85
N GLY A 51 -11.81 3.60 -6.31
CA GLY A 51 -12.11 4.35 -7.52
C GLY A 51 -12.09 3.47 -8.76
N PHE A 52 -11.13 2.55 -8.86
CA PHE A 52 -11.08 1.55 -9.93
C PHE A 52 -12.29 0.63 -9.90
N SER A 53 -12.62 0.04 -8.74
CA SER A 53 -13.79 -0.84 -8.60
C SER A 53 -15.09 -0.12 -8.95
N ALA A 54 -15.23 1.14 -8.54
CA ALA A 54 -16.37 1.97 -8.88
C ALA A 54 -16.44 2.28 -10.39
N ALA A 55 -15.29 2.57 -11.04
CA ALA A 55 -15.22 2.89 -12.47
C ALA A 55 -15.54 1.68 -13.36
N VAL A 56 -15.09 0.48 -12.96
CA VAL A 56 -15.33 -0.78 -13.69
C VAL A 56 -16.71 -1.36 -13.35
N GLY A 57 -17.33 -0.92 -12.25
CA GLY A 57 -18.57 -1.50 -11.75
C GLY A 57 -18.38 -2.90 -11.16
N TYR A 58 -17.18 -3.22 -10.68
CA TYR A 58 -16.89 -4.53 -10.10
C TYR A 58 -17.56 -4.64 -8.71
N PRO A 59 -18.37 -5.67 -8.45
CA PRO A 59 -19.09 -5.79 -7.18
C PRO A 59 -18.11 -5.96 -6.02
N LEU A 60 -18.38 -5.25 -4.91
CA LEU A 60 -17.59 -5.34 -3.68
C LEU A 60 -18.05 -6.53 -2.83
N ASP A 61 -17.80 -7.73 -3.34
CA ASP A 61 -18.07 -8.97 -2.62
C ASP A 61 -17.02 -9.24 -1.54
N LEU A 62 -17.29 -10.20 -0.66
CA LEU A 62 -16.41 -10.50 0.48
C LEU A 62 -14.96 -10.82 0.04
N SER A 63 -14.79 -11.53 -1.07
CA SER A 63 -13.47 -11.86 -1.61
C SER A 63 -12.72 -10.65 -2.17
N VAL A 64 -13.42 -9.70 -2.77
CA VAL A 64 -12.86 -8.42 -3.23
C VAL A 64 -12.38 -7.59 -2.06
N ILE A 65 -13.18 -7.52 -1.00
CA ILE A 65 -12.80 -6.83 0.25
C ILE A 65 -11.56 -7.48 0.87
N ALA A 66 -11.50 -8.82 0.90
CA ALA A 66 -10.30 -9.53 1.34
C ALA A 66 -9.07 -9.19 0.48
N GLY A 67 -9.25 -9.03 -0.84
CA GLY A 67 -8.20 -8.61 -1.76
C GLY A 67 -7.69 -7.20 -1.44
N PHE A 68 -8.59 -6.25 -1.13
CA PHE A 68 -8.18 -4.92 -0.68
C PHE A 68 -7.38 -4.97 0.61
N ILE A 69 -7.81 -5.75 1.60
CA ILE A 69 -7.06 -5.89 2.86
C ILE A 69 -5.66 -6.43 2.60
N ALA A 70 -5.53 -7.44 1.73
CA ALA A 70 -4.23 -7.99 1.35
C ALA A 70 -3.33 -6.94 0.68
N VAL A 71 -3.85 -6.17 -0.27
CA VAL A 71 -3.10 -5.11 -0.96
C VAL A 71 -2.69 -3.99 0.00
N ILE A 72 -3.57 -3.58 0.92
CA ILE A 72 -3.25 -2.55 1.92
C ILE A 72 -2.11 -3.03 2.82
N GLY A 73 -2.13 -4.30 3.23
CA GLY A 73 -1.07 -4.91 4.03
C GLY A 73 0.28 -4.89 3.32
N THR A 74 0.34 -5.43 2.09
CA THR A 74 1.57 -5.43 1.29
C THR A 74 1.99 -4.00 0.90
N GLY A 75 1.02 -3.10 0.74
CA GLY A 75 1.15 -1.65 0.69
C GLY A 75 2.05 -1.09 1.76
N VAL A 76 1.61 -1.25 3.00
CA VAL A 76 2.35 -0.76 4.18
C VAL A 76 3.70 -1.45 4.29
N ASP A 77 3.79 -2.77 4.05
CA ASP A 77 5.06 -3.51 4.07
C ASP A 77 6.10 -2.93 3.09
N ASP A 78 5.69 -2.60 1.87
CA ASP A 78 6.58 -1.99 0.88
C ASP A 78 7.07 -0.60 1.30
N LEU A 79 6.16 0.22 1.87
CA LEU A 79 6.51 1.56 2.36
C LEU A 79 7.48 1.49 3.54
N ILE A 80 7.32 0.46 4.39
CA ILE A 80 8.22 0.10 5.49
C ILE A 80 9.59 -0.29 4.94
N ILE A 81 9.67 -1.17 3.95
CA ILE A 81 10.94 -1.57 3.31
C ILE A 81 11.68 -0.37 2.73
N ILE A 82 10.96 0.54 2.05
CA ILE A 82 11.55 1.78 1.53
C ILE A 82 12.09 2.64 2.68
N ALA A 83 11.30 2.83 3.74
CA ALA A 83 11.71 3.63 4.89
C ALA A 83 12.96 3.05 5.56
N ASP A 84 12.97 1.74 5.87
CA ASP A 84 14.06 1.08 6.55
C ASP A 84 15.36 1.12 5.73
N GLU A 85 15.30 0.87 4.42
CA GLU A 85 16.49 0.87 3.57
C GLU A 85 17.03 2.29 3.35
N VAL A 86 16.16 3.30 3.13
CA VAL A 86 16.59 4.69 2.96
C VAL A 86 17.20 5.25 4.25
N MET A 87 16.61 4.94 5.42
CA MET A 87 17.04 5.43 6.72
C MET A 87 18.15 4.58 7.37
N SER A 88 18.65 3.53 6.70
CA SER A 88 19.71 2.66 7.20
C SER A 88 21.00 3.43 7.57
N GLU A 89 21.83 2.92 8.48
CA GLU A 89 22.97 3.63 9.07
C GLU A 89 23.92 4.28 8.04
N GLY A 90 24.30 5.53 8.30
CA GLY A 90 25.13 6.39 7.45
C GLY A 90 24.38 7.64 6.98
N ASP A 91 25.07 8.79 7.00
CA ASP A 91 24.45 10.08 6.68
C ASP A 91 23.97 10.09 5.21
N VAL A 92 22.68 10.37 4.99
CA VAL A 92 22.11 10.51 3.64
C VAL A 92 22.44 11.90 3.10
N ASN A 93 23.73 12.26 3.10
CA ASN A 93 24.22 13.58 2.69
C ASN A 93 24.28 13.76 1.16
N SER A 94 23.88 12.75 0.39
CA SER A 94 23.96 12.83 -1.06
C SER A 94 22.84 12.07 -1.74
N ARG A 95 22.22 12.71 -2.74
CA ARG A 95 21.19 12.14 -3.62
C ARG A 95 21.57 10.76 -4.19
N ARG A 96 22.87 10.56 -4.44
CA ARG A 96 23.42 9.29 -4.91
C ARG A 96 23.22 8.14 -3.92
N VAL A 97 23.32 8.41 -2.62
CA VAL A 97 23.12 7.41 -1.55
C VAL A 97 21.64 7.05 -1.45
N PHE A 98 20.76 8.06 -1.50
CA PHE A 98 19.31 7.85 -1.53
C PHE A 98 18.91 6.98 -2.74
N ASP A 99 19.31 7.37 -3.96
CA ASP A 99 18.94 6.66 -5.19
C ASP A 99 19.43 5.21 -5.20
N SER A 100 20.60 4.95 -4.61
CA SER A 100 21.14 3.59 -4.47
C SER A 100 20.32 2.75 -3.49
N ARG A 101 19.98 3.30 -2.31
CA ARG A 101 19.19 2.62 -1.28
C ARG A 101 17.76 2.38 -1.74
N PHE A 102 17.13 3.40 -2.32
CA PHE A 102 15.79 3.30 -2.89
C PHE A 102 15.73 2.22 -3.97
N ARG A 103 16.73 2.14 -4.87
CA ARG A 103 16.79 1.08 -5.89
C ARG A 103 16.89 -0.32 -5.29
N LYS A 104 17.64 -0.48 -4.19
CA LYS A 104 17.75 -1.76 -3.49
C LYS A 104 16.42 -2.16 -2.84
N ALA A 105 15.73 -1.25 -2.17
CA ALA A 105 14.39 -1.48 -1.66
C ALA A 105 13.40 -1.84 -2.79
N PHE A 106 13.42 -1.07 -3.87
CA PHE A 106 12.52 -1.27 -5.01
C PHE A 106 12.76 -2.62 -5.72
N TRP A 107 13.99 -3.14 -5.70
CA TRP A 107 14.30 -4.47 -6.21
C TRP A 107 13.62 -5.57 -5.39
N VAL A 108 13.66 -5.47 -4.05
CA VAL A 108 12.98 -6.41 -3.15
C VAL A 108 11.47 -6.37 -3.35
N ILE A 109 10.90 -5.16 -3.42
CA ILE A 109 9.48 -4.93 -3.67
C ILE A 109 9.06 -5.51 -5.03
N GLY A 110 9.84 -5.26 -6.08
CA GLY A 110 9.57 -5.80 -7.41
C GLY A 110 9.59 -7.33 -7.44
N ALA A 111 10.52 -7.96 -6.72
CA ALA A 111 10.58 -9.42 -6.60
C ALA A 111 9.37 -9.99 -5.83
N ALA A 112 8.96 -9.34 -4.73
CA ALA A 112 7.77 -9.73 -3.97
C ALA A 112 6.49 -9.55 -4.80
N ALA A 113 6.38 -8.46 -5.54
CA ALA A 113 5.26 -8.22 -6.45
C ALA A 113 5.16 -9.30 -7.54
N ALA A 114 6.29 -9.67 -8.14
CA ALA A 114 6.33 -10.73 -9.13
C ALA A 114 5.86 -12.08 -8.55
N THR A 115 6.30 -12.44 -7.34
CA THR A 115 5.88 -13.70 -6.71
C THR A 115 4.39 -13.68 -6.35
N THR A 116 3.86 -12.56 -5.85
CA THR A 116 2.41 -12.41 -5.60
C THR A 116 1.61 -12.53 -6.88
N ILE A 117 2.02 -11.86 -7.97
CA ILE A 117 1.31 -11.93 -9.25
C ILE A 117 1.30 -13.37 -9.78
N ILE A 118 2.45 -14.06 -9.75
CA ILE A 118 2.54 -15.46 -10.18
C ILE A 118 1.66 -16.36 -9.32
N ALA A 119 1.67 -16.18 -8.00
CA ALA A 119 0.85 -16.97 -7.07
C ALA A 119 -0.66 -16.76 -7.28
N MET A 120 -1.07 -15.54 -7.62
CA MET A 120 -2.47 -15.20 -7.85
C MET A 120 -2.95 -15.53 -9.27
N SER A 121 -2.04 -15.68 -10.24
CA SER A 121 -2.39 -15.88 -11.66
C SER A 121 -3.30 -17.09 -11.90
N PRO A 122 -3.05 -18.29 -11.30
CA PRO A 122 -3.96 -19.42 -11.46
C PRO A 122 -5.36 -19.12 -10.91
N LEU A 123 -5.49 -18.42 -9.78
CA LEU A 123 -6.78 -18.07 -9.19
C LEU A 123 -7.54 -17.02 -10.00
N ALA A 124 -6.81 -16.14 -10.70
CA ALA A 124 -7.42 -15.13 -11.56
C ALA A 124 -7.98 -15.72 -12.87
N VAL A 125 -7.28 -16.71 -13.45
CA VAL A 125 -7.61 -17.29 -14.77
C VAL A 125 -8.49 -18.53 -14.67
N LEU A 126 -8.19 -19.42 -13.73
CA LEU A 126 -9.04 -20.57 -13.45
C LEU A 126 -10.18 -20.03 -12.58
N SER A 127 -11.41 -19.98 -13.10
CA SER A 127 -12.59 -19.50 -12.37
C SER A 127 -12.90 -20.39 -11.15
N LEU A 128 -12.11 -20.23 -10.08
CA LEU A 128 -12.19 -20.92 -8.80
C LEU A 128 -13.29 -20.31 -7.91
N GLY A 129 -14.43 -19.97 -8.50
CA GLY A 129 -15.58 -19.37 -7.82
C GLY A 129 -15.20 -18.06 -7.10
N ASP A 130 -15.49 -18.01 -5.81
CA ASP A 130 -15.39 -16.80 -4.98
C ASP A 130 -13.96 -16.24 -4.88
N LEU A 131 -12.92 -17.05 -5.09
CA LEU A 131 -11.51 -16.63 -4.97
C LEU A 131 -11.02 -15.80 -6.16
N GLN A 132 -11.75 -15.78 -7.28
CA GLN A 132 -11.33 -15.08 -8.49
C GLN A 132 -11.27 -13.56 -8.26
N GLY A 133 -12.27 -13.00 -7.54
CA GLY A 133 -12.30 -11.58 -7.19
C GLY A 133 -11.13 -11.17 -6.28
N PHE A 134 -10.76 -12.02 -5.32
CA PHE A 134 -9.60 -11.83 -4.47
C PHE A 134 -8.30 -11.72 -5.28
N ALA A 135 -8.08 -12.66 -6.21
CA ALA A 135 -6.87 -12.72 -7.02
C ALA A 135 -6.75 -11.51 -7.97
N ILE A 136 -7.83 -11.16 -8.68
CA ILE A 136 -7.84 -10.02 -9.61
C ILE A 136 -7.50 -8.72 -8.87
N VAL A 137 -8.15 -8.48 -7.74
CA VAL A 137 -7.95 -7.26 -6.94
C VAL A 137 -6.55 -7.22 -6.36
N THR A 138 -6.02 -8.35 -5.90
CA THR A 138 -4.66 -8.44 -5.37
C THR A 138 -3.61 -8.13 -6.44
N ILE A 139 -3.74 -8.73 -7.63
CA ILE A 139 -2.84 -8.47 -8.76
C ILE A 139 -2.88 -7.00 -9.14
N LEU A 140 -4.09 -6.45 -9.33
CA LEU A 140 -4.27 -5.05 -9.68
C LEU A 140 -3.63 -4.14 -8.64
N GLY A 141 -3.87 -4.41 -7.36
CA GLY A 141 -3.39 -3.59 -6.28
C GLY A 141 -1.87 -3.60 -6.15
N VAL A 142 -1.25 -4.77 -6.30
CA VAL A 142 0.21 -4.87 -6.38
C VAL A 142 0.76 -4.09 -7.57
N VAL A 143 0.14 -4.18 -8.75
CA VAL A 143 0.58 -3.45 -9.95
C VAL A 143 0.47 -1.94 -9.73
N VAL A 144 -0.68 -1.45 -9.27
CA VAL A 144 -0.91 -0.04 -8.94
C VAL A 144 0.07 0.43 -7.87
N GLY A 145 0.30 -0.40 -6.85
CA GLY A 145 1.21 -0.12 -5.77
C GLY A 145 2.62 0.16 -6.28
N VAL A 146 3.21 -0.85 -6.93
CA VAL A 146 4.60 -0.79 -7.42
C VAL A 146 4.79 0.30 -8.48
N THR A 147 3.79 0.57 -9.32
CA THR A 147 3.93 1.53 -10.44
C THR A 147 3.61 2.97 -10.07
N ILE A 148 2.72 3.20 -9.09
CA ILE A 148 2.21 4.53 -8.75
C ILE A 148 2.58 4.91 -7.32
N THR A 149 2.13 4.15 -6.33
CA THR A 149 2.16 4.62 -4.94
C THR A 149 3.56 4.52 -4.31
N ARG A 150 4.33 3.47 -4.60
CA ARG A 150 5.71 3.29 -4.10
C ARG A 150 6.68 4.33 -4.66
N PRO A 151 6.70 4.61 -5.99
CA PRO A 151 7.49 5.70 -6.54
C PRO A 151 7.08 7.07 -5.97
N ALA A 152 5.78 7.33 -5.82
CA ALA A 152 5.29 8.58 -5.24
C ALA A 152 5.77 8.77 -3.79
N TYR A 153 5.72 7.72 -2.96
CA TYR A 153 6.27 7.77 -1.60
C TYR A 153 7.78 8.01 -1.60
N GLY A 154 8.52 7.32 -2.49
CA GLY A 154 9.96 7.53 -2.67
C GLY A 154 10.31 9.00 -2.98
N ASP A 155 9.57 9.63 -3.90
CA ASP A 155 9.76 11.03 -4.26
C ASP A 155 9.46 11.98 -3.09
N ILE A 156 8.40 11.73 -2.31
CA ILE A 156 8.09 12.51 -1.11
C ILE A 156 9.21 12.38 -0.07
N LEU A 157 9.68 11.15 0.16
CA LEU A 157 10.74 10.88 1.12
C LEU A 157 12.07 11.52 0.70
N ARG A 158 12.37 11.51 -0.61
CA ARG A 158 13.56 12.17 -1.17
C ARG A 158 13.58 13.66 -0.88
N ARG A 159 12.44 14.35 -1.09
CA ARG A 159 12.29 15.78 -0.80
C ARG A 159 12.50 16.10 0.68
N LEU A 160 11.84 15.32 1.54
CA LEU A 160 11.90 15.52 3.00
C LEU A 160 13.27 15.21 3.63
N THR A 161 14.07 14.34 3.02
CA THR A 161 15.41 13.99 3.51
C THR A 161 16.54 14.76 2.87
N THR A 162 16.42 15.13 1.59
CA THR A 162 17.48 15.82 0.84
C THR A 162 17.31 17.34 0.82
N GLY A 163 16.16 17.87 1.27
CA GLY A 163 15.92 19.32 1.43
C GLY A 163 15.50 20.07 0.16
N GLU A 164 14.97 19.37 -0.86
CA GLU A 164 14.35 19.96 -2.07
C GLU A 164 12.84 20.17 -1.90
#